data_AF-A0A810KXJ9-F1
#
_entry.id   AF-A0A810KXJ9-F1
#
_cell.length_a   1.000
_cell.length_b   1.000
_cell.length_c   1.000
_cell.angle_alpha   90.00
_cell.angle_beta   90.00
_cell.angle_gamma   90.00
#
_symmetry.space_group_name_H-M   'P 1'
#
loop_
_entity.id
_entity.type
_entity.pdbx_description
1 polymer ?
#
loop_
_entity_poly.entity_id
_entity_poly.type
_entity_poly.pdbx_seq_one_letter_code
_entity_poly.pdbx_strand_id
1 'polypeptide(L)' 'MLIKDEWLSIGQIAAELRVSRSTVYYWRQTGTGPRATRLPNGELRIRRSVLDAWLADREEAA' A
#
# COMPACT_ATOMS: atom_id res chain seq x y z
N MET A 1 4.41 -8.28 23.42
CA MET A 1 3.89 -8.89 22.19
C MET A 1 4.46 -8.08 21.02
N LEU A 2 5.46 -8.62 20.30
CA LEU A 2 6.03 -7.91 19.15
C LEU A 2 5.00 -7.94 18.03
N ILE A 3 4.29 -6.85 17.83
CA ILE A 3 3.45 -6.68 16.63
C ILE A 3 4.43 -6.61 15.46
N LYS A 4 4.57 -7.72 14.73
CA LYS A 4 5.34 -7.74 13.49
C LYS A 4 4.57 -6.94 12.47
N ASP A 5 5.23 -5.93 11.88
CA ASP A 5 4.67 -5.13 10.80
C ASP A 5 4.15 -6.05 9.67
N GLU A 6 2.88 -5.95 9.32
CA GLU A 6 2.22 -6.88 8.41
C GLU A 6 2.59 -6.58 6.94
N TRP A 7 2.70 -7.61 6.11
CA TRP A 7 2.83 -7.45 4.67
C TRP A 7 1.47 -7.56 3.97
N LEU A 8 1.06 -6.48 3.32
CA LEU A 8 -0.18 -6.37 2.57
C LEU A 8 0.05 -6.57 1.08
N SER A 9 -0.81 -7.35 0.45
CA SER A 9 -0.96 -7.39 -1.01
C SER A 9 -1.73 -6.18 -1.53
N ILE A 10 -1.60 -5.92 -2.82
CA ILE A 10 -2.46 -4.97 -3.55
C ILE A 10 -3.95 -5.27 -3.36
N GLY A 11 -4.32 -6.55 -3.27
CA GLY A 11 -5.70 -6.96 -3.03
C GLY A 11 -6.21 -6.57 -1.65
N GLN A 12 -5.39 -6.73 -0.60
CA GLN A 12 -5.74 -6.32 0.76
C GLN A 12 -5.88 -4.79 0.85
N ILE A 13 -4.96 -4.04 0.25
CA ILE A 13 -5.01 -2.57 0.22
C ILE A 13 -6.26 -2.07 -0.49
N ALA A 14 -6.56 -2.63 -1.67
CA ALA A 14 -7.74 -2.27 -2.43
C ALA A 14 -9.04 -2.53 -1.65
N ALA A 15 -9.12 -3.67 -0.96
CA ALA A 15 -10.27 -4.01 -0.14
C ALA A 15 -10.42 -3.06 1.06
N GLU A 16 -9.32 -2.74 1.74
CA GLU A 16 -9.31 -1.87 2.92
C GLU A 16 -9.70 -0.43 2.60
N LEU A 17 -9.11 0.14 1.54
CA LEU A 17 -9.42 1.50 1.09
C LEU A 17 -10.70 1.61 0.24
N ARG A 18 -11.37 0.47 -0.01
CA ARG A 18 -12.57 0.38 -0.87
C ARG A 18 -12.36 0.98 -2.26
N VAL A 19 -11.18 0.77 -2.84
CA VAL A 19 -10.84 1.19 -4.21
C VAL A 19 -10.63 -0.01 -5.12
N SER A 20 -10.61 0.21 -6.43
CA SER A 20 -10.25 -0.87 -7.37
C SER A 20 -8.76 -1.21 -7.28
N ARG A 21 -8.38 -2.47 -7.56
CA ARG A 21 -6.95 -2.84 -7.70
C ARG A 21 -6.26 -1.99 -8.77
N SER A 22 -6.98 -1.63 -9.83
CA SER A 22 -6.49 -0.76 -10.90
C SER A 22 -6.11 0.63 -10.38
N THR A 23 -6.85 1.18 -9.41
CA THR A 23 -6.54 2.43 -8.73
C THR A 23 -5.21 2.33 -7.97
N VAL A 24 -5.00 1.22 -7.25
CA VAL A 24 -3.73 0.99 -6.54
C VAL A 24 -2.56 0.83 -7.52
N TYR A 25 -2.76 0.12 -8.64
CA TYR A 25 -1.76 0.03 -9.71
C TYR A 25 -1.48 1.38 -10.37
N TYR A 26 -2.50 2.22 -10.54
CA TYR A 26 -2.35 3.57 -11.07
C TYR A 26 -1.50 4.45 -10.16
N TRP A 27 -1.73 4.41 -8.85
CA TRP A 27 -0.87 5.13 -7.89
C TRP A 27 0.59 4.70 -7.97
N ARG A 28 0.84 3.41 -8.18
CA ARG A 28 2.20 2.88 -8.35
C ARG A 28 2.83 3.33 -9.67
N GLN A 29 2.07 3.37 -10.77
CA GLN A 29 2.58 3.81 -12.07
C GLN A 29 2.89 5.31 -12.10
N THR A 30 2.08 6.10 -11.40
CA THR A 30 2.27 7.56 -11.29
C THR A 30 3.24 7.98 -10.19
N GLY A 31 3.73 7.04 -9.40
CA GLY A 31 4.62 7.32 -8.26
C GLY A 31 3.91 8.03 -7.09
N THR A 32 2.58 8.04 -7.09
CA THR A 32 1.76 8.69 -6.05
C THR A 32 1.38 7.77 -4.91
N GLY A 33 1.66 6.46 -5.01
CA GLY A 33 1.32 5.46 -4.00
C GLY A 33 2.44 5.12 -3.01
N PRO A 34 2.14 4.30 -1.98
CA PRO A 34 3.11 3.86 -0.99
C PRO A 34 4.22 2.99 -1.60
N ARG A 35 5.39 2.96 -0.94
CA ARG A 35 6.54 2.16 -1.39
C ARG A 35 6.22 0.67 -1.32
N ALA A 36 6.28 0.00 -2.46
CA ALA A 36 6.06 -1.44 -2.59
C ALA A 36 7.37 -2.23 -2.77
N THR A 37 7.43 -3.41 -2.19
CA THR A 37 8.50 -4.41 -2.41
C THR A 37 8.00 -5.46 -3.40
N ARG A 38 8.77 -5.69 -4.48
CA ARG A 38 8.50 -6.76 -5.43
C ARG A 38 9.15 -8.05 -4.95
N LEU A 39 8.36 -9.10 -4.83
CA LEU A 39 8.84 -10.44 -4.49
C LEU A 39 9.37 -11.16 -5.74
N PRO A 40 10.20 -12.21 -5.57
CA PRO A 40 10.72 -13.01 -6.68
C PRO A 40 9.63 -13.67 -7.54
N ASN A 41 8.46 -13.96 -6.96
CA ASN A 41 7.29 -14.50 -7.67
C ASN A 41 6.51 -13.43 -8.46
N GLY A 42 6.96 -12.17 -8.46
CA GLY A 42 6.35 -11.07 -9.17
C GLY A 42 5.24 -10.34 -8.39
N GLU A 43 4.81 -10.86 -7.24
CA GLU A 43 3.82 -10.18 -6.40
C GLU A 43 4.39 -8.92 -5.74
N LEU A 44 3.50 -7.96 -5.45
CA LEU A 44 3.83 -6.75 -4.71
C LEU A 44 3.34 -6.86 -3.28
N ARG A 45 4.21 -6.51 -2.34
CA ARG A 45 3.90 -6.40 -0.92
C ARG A 45 4.27 -5.01 -0.40
N ILE A 46 3.40 -4.45 0.43
CA ILE A 46 3.59 -3.17 1.11
C ILE A 46 3.47 -3.44 2.61
N ARG A 47 4.33 -2.83 3.41
CA ARG A 47 4.20 -2.92 4.86
C ARG A 47 3.00 -2.09 5.34
N ARG A 48 2.28 -2.58 6.35
CA ARG A 48 1.19 -1.84 7.01
C ARG A 48 1.65 -0.44 7.41
N SER A 49 2.77 -0.34 8.11
CA SER A 49 3.36 0.93 8.55
C SER A 49 3.60 1.93 7.40
N VAL A 50 3.99 1.43 6.22
CA VAL A 50 4.26 2.26 5.03
C VAL A 50 2.96 2.74 4.39
N LEU A 51 1.91 1.91 4.39
CA LEU A 51 0.58 2.35 3.94
C LEU A 51 0.04 3.44 4.88
N ASP A 52 0.12 3.21 6.18
CA ASP A 52 -0.40 4.14 7.20
C ASP A 52 0.33 5.49 7.14
N ALA A 53 1.66 5.48 7.02
CA ALA A 53 2.44 6.72 6.86
C ALA A 53 2.07 7.49 5.58
N TRP A 54 1.79 6.78 4.48
CA TRP A 54 1.36 7.39 3.23
C TRP A 54 -0.05 7.99 3.30
N LEU A 55 -0.95 7.38 4.09
CA LEU A 55 -2.27 7.93 4.36
C LEU A 55 -2.18 9.17 5.25
N ALA A 56 -1.38 9.12 6.32
CA ALA A 56 -1.18 10.25 7.24
C ALA A 56 -0.66 11.50 6.52
N ASP A 57 0.33 11.34 5.63
CA ASP A 57 0.86 12.42 4.78
C ASP A 57 -0.22 13.08 3.88
N ARG A 58 -1.28 12.35 3.55
CA ARG A 58 -2.41 12.84 2.74
C ARG A 58 -3.56 13.41 3.56
N GLU A 59 -3.70 13.00 4.81
CA GLU A 59 -4.70 13.56 5.73
C GLU A 59 -4.36 15.00 6.13
N GLU A 60 -3.07 15.35 6.25
CA GLU A 60 -2.65 16.73 6.54
C GLU A 60 -2.71 17.69 5.33
N ALA A 61 -2.85 17.16 4.11
CA ALA A 61 -2.92 17.96 2.88
C ALA A 61 -4.37 18.33 2.47
N ALA A 62 -5.37 18.07 3.33
CA ALA A 62 -6.80 18.31 3.07
C ALA A 62 -7.35 19.53 3.83
#